data_AF-A0A5N7W1J7-F1
#
_entry.id   AF-A0A5N7W1J7-F1
#
_cell.length_a   1.000
_cell.length_b   1.000
_cell.length_c   1.000
_cell.angle_alpha   90.00
_cell.angle_beta   90.00
_cell.angle_gamma   90.00
#
_symmetry.space_group_name_H-M   'P 1'
#
loop_
_entity.id
_entity.type
_entity.pdbx_description
1 polymer ?
#
loop_
_entity_poly.entity_id
_entity_poly.type
_entity_poly.pdbx_seq_one_letter_code
_entity_poly.pdbx_strand_id
1 'polypeptide(L)'
;MAANSQVRKYFEALDRLRARGTPINNDTVALEAGSGRGSIKKSRLGHADLISAIEQAAQEQKQEKLPLDPIKHLQDQLKSLRILLDNSLEREICLLDEVFKLREENLQLKQGKLFVVPIKTS
;
A
#
# COMPACT_ATOMS: atom_id res chain seq x y z
N MET A 1 42.43 4.21 -24.47
CA MET A 1 41.79 3.05 -23.80
C MET A 1 41.41 3.26 -22.33
N ALA A 2 41.68 4.41 -21.70
CA ALA A 2 41.40 4.64 -20.27
C ALA A 2 39.97 5.13 -19.93
N ALA A 3 39.22 5.67 -20.90
CA ALA A 3 37.87 6.20 -20.64
C ALA A 3 36.86 5.08 -20.29
N ASN A 4 36.96 3.93 -20.95
CA ASN A 4 36.05 2.80 -20.74
C ASN A 4 36.24 2.13 -19.37
N SER A 5 37.46 2.12 -18.83
CA SER A 5 37.72 1.55 -17.49
C SER A 5 37.13 2.40 -16.38
N GLN A 6 37.12 3.74 -16.53
CA GLN A 6 36.58 4.62 -15.51
C GLN A 6 35.04 4.60 -15.49
N VAL A 7 34.41 4.58 -16.67
CA VAL A 7 32.95 4.47 -16.78
C VAL A 7 32.45 3.15 -16.18
N ARG A 8 33.16 2.04 -16.41
CA ARG A 8 32.84 0.74 -15.78
C ARG A 8 32.89 0.81 -14.25
N LYS A 9 33.91 1.46 -13.67
CA LYS A 9 33.98 1.66 -12.21
C LYS A 9 32.79 2.44 -11.67
N TYR A 10 32.27 3.42 -12.41
CA TYR A 10 31.06 4.15 -12.00
C TYR A 10 29.80 3.29 -12.05
N PHE A 11 29.66 2.40 -13.04
CA PHE A 11 28.56 1.44 -13.07
C PHE A 11 28.64 0.44 -11.90
N GLU A 12 29.81 -0.12 -11.62
CA GLU A 12 30.01 -0.99 -10.45
C GLU A 12 29.76 -0.26 -9.11
N ALA A 13 30.04 1.04 -9.05
CA ALA A 13 29.74 1.86 -7.89
C ALA A 13 28.23 2.12 -7.76
N LEU A 14 27.53 2.36 -8.88
CA LEU A 14 26.08 2.49 -8.92
C LEU A 14 25.38 1.22 -8.41
N ASP A 15 25.84 0.05 -8.84
CA ASP A 15 25.29 -1.24 -8.38
C ASP A 15 25.49 -1.45 -6.87
N ARG A 16 26.67 -1.09 -6.36
CA ARG A 16 26.96 -1.12 -4.91
C ARG A 16 26.05 -0.19 -4.12
N LEU A 17 25.81 1.03 -4.61
CA LEU A 17 24.92 1.99 -3.96
C LEU A 17 23.45 1.55 -4.01
N ARG A 18 23.02 0.92 -5.10
CA ARG A 18 21.69 0.32 -5.23
C ARG A 18 21.49 -0.80 -4.20
N ALA A 19 22.47 -1.69 -4.06
CA ALA A 19 22.42 -2.77 -3.07
C ALA A 19 22.39 -2.27 -1.60
N ARG A 20 23.03 -1.14 -1.31
CA ARG A 20 23.04 -0.54 0.04
C ARG A 20 21.82 0.32 0.36
N GLY A 21 20.99 0.66 -0.63
CA GLY A 21 19.85 1.56 -0.44
C GLY A 21 20.25 3.00 -0.06
N THR A 22 21.51 3.37 -0.24
CA THR A 22 22.05 4.72 -0.02
C THR A 22 21.55 5.69 -1.09
N PRO A 23 21.44 7.01 -0.81
CA PRO A 23 20.96 7.98 -1.79
C PRO A 23 21.82 8.00 -3.06
N ILE A 24 21.20 7.69 -4.19
CA ILE A 24 21.85 7.65 -5.50
C ILE A 24 21.85 9.05 -6.11
N ASN A 25 23.04 9.58 -6.39
CA ASN A 25 23.25 10.81 -7.15
C ASN A 25 24.64 10.79 -7.83
N ASN A 26 24.88 11.73 -8.75
CA ASN A 26 26.14 11.76 -9.50
C ASN A 26 27.39 11.91 -8.60
N ASP A 27 27.28 12.63 -7.49
CA ASP A 27 28.41 12.85 -6.58
C ASP A 27 28.68 11.66 -5.67
N THR A 28 27.64 10.92 -5.26
CA THR A 28 27.75 9.72 -4.44
C THR A 28 28.32 8.57 -5.26
N VAL A 29 27.89 8.42 -6.52
CA VAL A 29 28.47 7.44 -7.46
C VAL A 29 29.93 7.77 -7.75
N ALA A 30 30.27 9.05 -7.94
CA ALA A 30 31.65 9.46 -8.14
C ALA A 30 32.53 9.14 -6.92
N LEU A 31 32.04 9.43 -5.72
CA LEU A 31 32.76 9.19 -4.46
C LEU A 31 32.94 7.70 -4.18
N GLU A 32 31.91 6.87 -4.40
CA GLU A 32 31.98 5.41 -4.21
C GLU A 32 32.96 4.75 -5.21
N ALA A 33 33.10 5.32 -6.42
CA ALA A 33 34.10 4.88 -7.39
C ALA A 33 35.53 5.38 -7.10
N GLY A 34 35.74 6.13 -6.01
CA GLY A 34 37.03 6.70 -5.62
C GLY A 34 37.41 7.97 -6.38
N SER A 35 36.46 8.64 -7.04
CA SER A 35 36.66 9.90 -7.75
C SER A 35 36.18 11.10 -6.92
N GLY A 36 36.73 12.29 -7.20
CA GLY A 36 36.28 13.53 -6.57
C GLY A 36 34.82 13.87 -6.94
N ARG A 37 34.11 14.57 -6.05
CA ARG A 37 32.76 15.10 -6.32
C ARG A 37 32.80 15.99 -7.59
N GLY A 38 31.78 15.91 -8.43
CA GLY A 38 31.74 16.61 -9.72
C GLY A 38 32.59 15.99 -10.84
N SER A 39 33.17 14.80 -10.64
CA SER A 39 33.90 14.08 -11.71
C SER A 39 32.98 13.58 -12.83
N ILE A 40 31.70 13.33 -12.52
CA ILE A 40 30.67 12.93 -13.48
C ILE A 40 29.99 14.20 -14.04
N LYS A 41 30.43 14.68 -15.21
CA LYS A 41 29.88 15.88 -15.88
C LYS A 41 29.07 15.54 -17.13
N LYS A 42 27.96 16.26 -17.34
CA LYS A 42 27.08 16.15 -18.54
C LYS A 42 27.79 16.49 -19.86
N SER A 43 28.83 17.33 -19.82
CA SER A 43 29.60 17.71 -21.01
C SER A 43 30.49 16.61 -21.58
N ARG A 44 30.70 15.50 -20.86
CA ARG A 44 31.51 14.37 -21.33
C ARG A 44 30.60 13.38 -22.07
N LEU A 45 30.80 13.23 -23.39
CA LEU A 45 30.00 12.34 -24.24
C LEU A 45 29.92 10.90 -23.71
N GLY A 46 30.98 10.37 -23.09
CA GLY A 46 31.00 9.02 -22.52
C GLY A 46 30.27 8.85 -21.18
N HIS A 47 29.67 9.91 -20.62
CA HIS A 47 28.90 9.84 -19.38
C HIS A 47 27.39 9.93 -19.59
N ALA A 48 26.91 10.14 -20.82
CA ALA A 48 25.48 10.31 -21.09
C ALA A 48 24.66 9.10 -20.61
N ASP A 49 25.07 7.89 -20.99
CA ASP A 49 24.39 6.65 -20.60
C ASP A 49 24.44 6.41 -19.09
N LEU A 50 25.59 6.70 -18.46
CA LEU A 50 25.78 6.58 -17.01
C LEU A 50 24.85 7.55 -16.26
N ILE A 51 24.78 8.81 -16.69
CA ILE A 51 23.93 9.82 -16.06
C ILE A 51 22.46 9.42 -16.17
N SER A 52 22.04 8.89 -17.34
CA SER A 52 20.68 8.36 -17.50
C SER A 52 20.40 7.20 -16.54
N ALA A 53 21.34 6.25 -16.41
CA ALA A 53 21.20 5.14 -15.47
C ALA A 53 21.14 5.60 -14.00
N ILE A 54 21.92 6.61 -13.62
CA ILE A 54 21.90 7.20 -12.27
C ILE A 54 20.56 7.90 -12.01
N GLU A 55 20.07 8.67 -12.98
CA GLU A 55 18.78 9.36 -12.87
C GLU A 55 17.62 8.37 -12.74
N GLN A 56 17.63 7.28 -13.50
CA GLN A 56 16.64 6.19 -13.39
C GLN A 56 16.70 5.52 -12.02
N ALA A 57 17.87 5.10 -11.56
CA ALA A 57 18.03 4.46 -10.25
C ALA A 57 17.64 5.39 -9.09
N ALA A 58 17.91 6.70 -9.21
CA ALA A 58 17.48 7.69 -8.25
C ALA A 58 15.94 7.91 -8.25
N GLN A 59 15.28 7.78 -9.40
CA GLN A 59 13.83 7.84 -9.50
C GLN A 59 13.16 6.60 -8.92
N GLU A 60 13.66 5.41 -9.23
CA GLU A 60 13.19 4.14 -8.64
C GLU A 60 13.29 4.20 -7.10
N GLN A 61 14.43 4.64 -6.57
CA GLN A 61 14.62 4.78 -5.13
C GLN A 61 13.64 5.79 -4.49
N LYS A 62 13.20 6.82 -5.23
CA LYS A 62 12.19 7.77 -4.75
C LYS A 62 10.78 7.19 -4.83
N GLN A 63 10.47 6.42 -5.86
CA GLN A 63 9.18 5.76 -6.03
C GLN A 63 8.97 4.68 -4.97
N GLU A 64 9.99 3.88 -4.67
CA GLU A 64 9.96 2.91 -3.56
C GLU A 64 9.79 3.58 -2.19
N LYS A 65 10.28 4.81 -2.04
CA LYS A 65 10.20 5.61 -0.80
C LYS A 65 8.97 6.52 -0.70
N LEU A 66 8.09 6.55 -1.70
CA LEU A 66 6.78 7.20 -1.57
C LEU A 66 5.83 6.16 -0.98
N PRO A 67 5.61 6.12 0.35
CA PRO A 67 4.58 5.25 0.85
C PRO A 67 3.24 5.81 0.35
N LEU A 68 2.40 4.94 -0.19
CA LEU A 68 0.95 5.16 -0.20
C LEU A 68 0.59 5.59 1.23
N ASP A 69 0.13 6.84 1.46
CA ASP A 69 -0.03 7.45 2.80
C ASP A 69 -0.58 6.42 3.81
N PRO A 70 0.29 5.76 4.61
CA PRO A 70 -0.09 4.53 5.29
C PRO A 70 -1.09 4.85 6.40
N ILE A 71 -1.02 6.09 6.91
CA ILE A 71 -1.95 6.68 7.86
C ILE A 71 -3.36 6.78 7.25
N LYS A 72 -3.51 7.25 6.01
CA LYS A 72 -4.83 7.38 5.37
C LYS A 72 -5.45 6.00 5.13
N HIS A 73 -4.65 5.07 4.61
CA HIS A 73 -5.11 3.70 4.39
C HIS A 73 -5.57 3.04 5.70
N LEU A 74 -4.79 3.18 6.79
CA LEU A 74 -5.18 2.66 8.10
C LEU A 74 -6.44 3.34 8.66
N GLN A 75 -6.60 4.64 8.45
CA GLN A 75 -7.81 5.38 8.86
C GLN A 75 -9.05 4.88 8.11
N ASP A 76 -8.94 4.63 6.81
CA ASP A 76 -10.04 4.13 5.99
C ASP A 76 -10.40 2.68 6.38
N GLN A 77 -9.40 1.85 6.66
CA GLN A 77 -9.62 0.51 7.23
C GLN A 77 -10.35 0.58 8.56
N LEU A 78 -9.94 1.45 9.49
CA LEU A 78 -10.59 1.61 10.79
C LEU A 78 -12.06 2.03 10.64
N LYS A 79 -12.35 3.01 9.77
CA LYS A 79 -13.73 3.41 9.45
C LYS A 79 -14.55 2.25 8.90
N SER A 80 -13.99 1.50 7.95
CA SER A 80 -14.69 0.35 7.36
C SER A 80 -15.01 -0.73 8.39
N LEU A 81 -14.06 -1.05 9.27
CA LEU A 81 -14.25 -2.03 10.34
C LEU A 81 -15.32 -1.58 11.34
N ARG A 82 -15.35 -0.28 11.67
CA ARG A 82 -16.37 0.28 12.56
C ARG A 82 -17.78 0.14 11.98
N ILE A 83 -17.96 0.51 10.71
CA ILE A 83 -19.25 0.36 10.01
C ILE A 83 -19.68 -1.12 9.98
N LEU A 84 -18.74 -2.02 9.68
CA LEU A 84 -19.03 -3.46 9.60
C LEU A 84 -19.45 -4.03 10.96
N LEU A 85 -18.79 -3.58 12.03
CA LEU A 85 -19.15 -3.94 13.40
C LEU A 85 -20.54 -3.43 13.77
N ASP A 86 -20.80 -2.13 13.54
CA ASP A 86 -22.09 -1.51 13.86
C ASP A 86 -23.24 -2.23 13.11
N ASN A 87 -23.08 -2.50 11.81
CA ASN A 87 -24.06 -3.24 11.02
C ASN A 87 -24.27 -4.68 11.52
N SER A 88 -23.21 -5.35 11.98
CA SER A 88 -23.32 -6.72 12.52
C SER A 88 -24.10 -6.72 13.83
N LEU A 89 -23.82 -5.76 14.71
CA LEU A 89 -24.51 -5.62 16.00
C LEU A 89 -25.99 -5.27 15.79
N GLU A 90 -26.31 -4.36 14.89
CA GLU A 90 -27.70 -4.03 14.55
C GLU A 90 -28.47 -5.26 14.06
N ARG A 91 -27.85 -6.04 13.15
CA ARG A 91 -28.46 -7.27 12.65
C ARG A 91 -28.69 -8.28 13.77
N GLU A 92 -27.73 -8.46 14.68
CA GLU A 92 -27.88 -9.37 15.82
C GLU A 92 -29.02 -8.94 16.75
N ILE A 93 -29.15 -7.64 17.03
CA ILE A 93 -30.24 -7.11 17.85
C ILE A 93 -31.60 -7.37 17.21
N CYS A 94 -31.74 -7.10 15.90
CA CYS A 94 -32.98 -7.39 15.17
C CYS A 94 -33.34 -8.87 15.18
N LEU A 95 -32.35 -9.75 14.98
CA LEU A 95 -32.57 -11.19 15.03
C LEU A 95 -32.97 -11.67 16.42
N LEU A 96 -32.41 -11.09 17.49
CA LEU A 96 -32.80 -11.41 18.86
C LEU A 96 -34.26 -11.04 19.14
N ASP A 97 -34.69 -9.85 18.71
CA ASP A 97 -36.08 -9.40 18.83
C ASP A 97 -37.04 -10.30 18.03
N GLU A 98 -36.68 -10.65 16.80
CA GLU A 98 -37.46 -11.58 15.96
C GLU A 98 -37.57 -12.96 16.61
N VAL A 99 -36.46 -13.53 17.09
CA VAL A 99 -36.46 -14.82 17.79
C VAL A 99 -37.31 -14.77 19.06
N PHE A 100 -37.28 -13.65 19.79
CA PHE A 100 -38.11 -13.47 20.98
C PHE A 100 -39.60 -13.50 20.61
N LYS A 101 -40.02 -12.70 19.63
CA LYS A 101 -41.41 -12.66 19.13
C LYS A 101 -41.87 -14.02 18.63
N LEU A 102 -41.06 -14.69 17.81
CA LEU A 102 -41.36 -16.02 17.29
C LEU A 102 -41.50 -17.07 18.39
N ARG A 103 -40.69 -16.98 19.46
CA ARG A 103 -40.81 -17.87 20.62
C ARG A 103 -42.09 -17.61 21.39
N GLU A 104 -42.49 -16.35 21.55
CA GLU A 104 -43.73 -15.97 22.19
C GLU A 104 -44.95 -16.47 21.39
N GLU A 105 -44.98 -16.22 20.08
CA GLU A 105 -46.02 -16.71 19.17
C GLU A 105 -46.12 -18.24 19.21
N ASN A 106 -44.98 -18.94 19.15
CA ASN A 106 -44.95 -20.40 19.28
C ASN A 106 -45.52 -20.89 20.61
N LEU A 107 -45.23 -20.20 21.72
CA LEU A 107 -45.78 -20.55 23.03
C LEU A 107 -47.30 -20.38 23.05
N GLN A 108 -47.81 -19.26 22.52
CA GLN A 108 -49.24 -18.99 22.45
C GLN A 108 -49.98 -20.03 21.58
N LEU A 109 -49.40 -20.40 20.44
CA LEU A 109 -49.95 -21.45 19.56
C LEU A 109 -49.96 -22.82 20.27
N LYS A 110 -48.88 -23.18 20.98
CA LYS A 110 -48.82 -24.43 21.78
C LYS A 110 -49.83 -24.44 22.92
N GLN A 111 -50.18 -23.28 23.47
CA GLN A 111 -51.21 -23.13 24.50
C GLN A 111 -52.65 -23.13 23.92
N GLY A 112 -52.81 -23.31 22.60
CA GLY A 112 -54.12 -23.41 21.95
C GLY A 112 -54.81 -22.08 21.69
N LYS A 113 -54.10 -20.93 21.80
CA LYS A 113 -54.65 -19.64 21.37
C LYS A 113 -54.64 -19.56 19.84
N LEU A 114 -55.82 -19.67 19.23
CA LEU A 114 -56.04 -19.48 17.79
C LEU A 114 -55.94 -17.99 17.46
N PHE A 115 -54.93 -17.61 16.67
CA PHE A 115 -54.88 -16.28 16.06
C PHE A 115 -55.65 -16.29 14.72
N VAL A 116 -56.56 -15.34 14.55
CA VAL A 116 -57.25 -15.13 13.27
C VAL A 116 -56.27 -14.47 12.31
N VAL A 117 -55.79 -15.22 11.32
CA VAL A 117 -55.00 -14.65 10.22
C VAL A 117 -55.98 -13.94 9.27
N PRO A 118 -55.84 -12.62 9.02
CA PRO A 118 -56.66 -11.96 8.03
C PRO A 118 -56.29 -12.49 6.65
N ILE A 119 -57.19 -13.26 6.06
CA ILE A 119 -57.09 -13.73 4.68
C ILE A 119 -57.15 -12.48 3.79
N LYS A 120 -56.02 -12.08 3.20
CA LYS A 120 -56.04 -11.06 2.15
C LYS A 120 -56.65 -11.71 0.91
N THR A 121 -57.95 -11.47 0.70
CA THR A 121 -58.60 -11.72 -0.60
C THR A 121 -57.98 -10.79 -1.63
N SER A 122 -57.61 -11.37 -2.77
CA SER A 122 -56.91 -10.76 -3.91
C SER A 122 -57.57 -9.50 -4.46
#